data_AF-A0A5C5X748-F1
#
_entry.id   AF-A0A5C5X748-F1
#
_cell.length_a   1.000
_cell.length_b   1.000
_cell.length_c   1.000
_cell.angle_alpha   90.00
_cell.angle_beta   90.00
_cell.angle_gamma   90.00
#
_symmetry.space_group_name_H-M   'P 1'
#
loop_
_entity.id
_entity.type
_entity.pdbx_description
1 polymer ?
#
loop_
_entity_poly.entity_id
_entity_poly.type
_entity_poly.pdbx_seq_one_letter_code
_entity_poly.pdbx_strand_id
1 'polypeptide(L)'
;MIVNSYPGIVANAVISLGRVSGGKRRRLLDSSESSIQKGQGRVMELPIEESGGSVPVFDCHILISGPDADGNCHGVVSNLPEVTATARSERDLLRKISEQFKSRIIEYRQQNKPIPWEPQRKPATGEQQRWFPVHL
;
A
#
# COMPACT_ATOMS: atom_id res chain seq x y z
N MET A 1 3.41 31.84 -32.62
CA MET A 1 4.09 32.41 -31.42
C MET A 1 3.12 32.18 -30.27
N ILE A 2 3.38 31.33 -29.28
CA ILE A 2 4.33 31.55 -28.18
C ILE A 2 4.93 30.18 -27.77
N VAL A 3 6.23 30.20 -27.49
CA VAL A 3 7.08 29.08 -27.09
C VAL A 3 6.95 28.80 -25.60
N ASN A 4 6.91 27.51 -25.23
CA ASN A 4 7.01 27.03 -23.86
C ASN A 4 8.37 27.41 -23.25
N SER A 5 8.36 27.95 -22.03
CA SER A 5 9.56 28.24 -21.24
C SER A 5 9.37 27.68 -19.84
N TYR A 6 10.14 26.65 -19.50
CA TYR A 6 10.36 26.19 -18.13
C TYR A 6 11.88 26.06 -17.93
N PRO A 7 12.51 26.92 -17.13
CA PRO A 7 13.76 26.61 -16.43
C PRO A 7 13.39 25.99 -15.06
N GLY A 8 14.15 25.10 -14.43
CA GLY A 8 15.48 24.60 -14.68
C GLY A 8 15.80 23.66 -13.51
N ILE A 9 16.54 22.60 -13.82
CA ILE A 9 17.13 21.65 -12.88
C ILE A 9 18.27 22.33 -12.11
N VAL A 10 18.42 22.08 -10.80
CA VAL A 10 19.75 21.86 -10.19
C VAL A 10 19.64 21.04 -8.89
N ALA A 11 20.50 20.04 -8.83
CA ALA A 11 20.74 19.12 -7.73
C ALA A 11 21.47 19.80 -6.55
N ASN A 12 21.46 19.17 -5.37
CA ASN A 12 22.69 18.72 -4.71
C ASN A 12 22.42 17.84 -3.47
N ALA A 13 23.23 16.79 -3.38
CA ALA A 13 23.40 15.89 -2.25
C ALA A 13 24.15 16.57 -1.08
N VAL A 14 24.24 15.89 0.08
CA VAL A 14 25.47 15.61 0.87
C VAL A 14 25.23 15.48 2.40
N ILE A 15 25.50 14.26 2.89
CA ILE A 15 26.31 13.83 4.06
C ILE A 15 25.83 14.04 5.53
N SER A 16 25.67 12.86 6.15
CA SER A 16 25.90 12.36 7.53
C SER A 16 26.76 13.18 8.52
N LEU A 17 26.44 13.02 9.82
CA LEU A 17 27.28 12.88 11.05
C LEU A 17 26.35 13.20 12.24
N GLY A 18 26.35 12.58 13.43
CA GLY A 18 27.16 11.58 14.08
C GLY A 18 26.94 11.67 15.61
N ARG A 19 26.86 10.52 16.27
CA ARG A 19 27.17 10.20 17.69
C ARG A 19 26.43 10.91 18.84
N VAL A 20 25.61 10.13 19.54
CA VAL A 20 25.22 10.36 20.95
C VAL A 20 26.15 9.57 21.90
N SER A 21 26.42 10.24 23.00
CA SER A 21 27.35 9.96 24.10
C SER A 21 26.77 9.01 25.16
N GLY A 22 27.67 8.33 25.89
CA GLY A 22 27.50 8.06 27.32
C GLY A 22 27.30 6.60 27.72
N GLY A 23 27.87 6.19 28.87
CA GLY A 23 27.36 5.05 29.61
C GLY A 23 28.36 4.04 30.19
N LYS A 24 29.22 4.50 31.09
CA LYS A 24 30.21 3.74 31.87
C LYS A 24 29.55 2.98 33.04
N ARG A 25 29.68 1.64 33.14
CA ARG A 25 30.16 0.84 34.32
C ARG A 25 29.60 -0.58 34.45
N ARG A 26 30.53 -1.46 34.84
CA ARG A 26 30.43 -2.81 35.39
C ARG A 26 29.38 -2.95 36.51
N ARG A 27 28.75 -4.12 36.61
CA ARG A 27 28.86 -5.01 37.79
C ARG A 27 28.33 -6.41 37.50
N LEU A 28 29.19 -7.38 37.80
CA LEU A 28 28.90 -8.80 38.02
C LEU A 28 28.23 -8.96 39.39
N LEU A 29 27.35 -9.98 39.52
CA LEU A 29 26.88 -10.75 40.69
C LEU A 29 25.48 -11.27 40.29
N ASP A 30 25.32 -12.51 39.86
CA ASP A 30 25.21 -13.75 40.66
C ASP A 30 23.94 -13.80 41.53
N SER A 31 23.36 -15.00 41.55
CA SER A 31 22.32 -15.54 42.43
C SER A 31 20.89 -15.38 41.90
N SER A 32 20.27 -16.41 41.31
CA SER A 32 19.78 -17.68 41.90
C SER A 32 18.55 -17.49 42.80
N GLU A 33 17.37 -17.58 42.20
CA GLU A 33 16.06 -17.84 42.82
C GLU A 33 15.08 -17.96 41.65
N SER A 34 14.13 -18.88 41.53
CA SER A 34 13.66 -19.95 42.39
C SER A 34 12.76 -20.81 41.49
N SER A 35 12.98 -22.12 41.50
CA SER A 35 12.16 -23.11 40.80
C SER A 35 10.71 -23.07 41.30
N ILE A 36 9.79 -22.66 40.43
CA ILE A 36 8.38 -23.04 40.54
C ILE A 36 8.11 -24.05 39.42
N GLN A 37 8.22 -25.34 39.76
CA GLN A 37 7.69 -26.43 38.94
C GLN A 37 6.17 -26.44 39.10
N LYS A 38 5.45 -25.77 38.19
CA LYS A 38 4.01 -25.92 38.04
C LYS A 38 3.71 -27.03 37.04
N GLY A 39 2.89 -27.97 37.50
CA GLY A 39 2.25 -29.10 36.84
C GLY A 39 2.42 -29.27 35.33
N GLN A 40 2.86 -30.47 34.95
CA GLN A 40 2.65 -31.06 33.63
C GLN A 40 1.14 -31.20 33.35
N GLY A 41 0.52 -30.11 32.92
CA GLY A 41 -0.63 -30.20 32.03
C GLY A 41 -0.12 -30.71 30.70
N ARG A 42 -0.56 -31.89 30.28
CA ARG A 42 -0.32 -32.39 28.92
C ARG A 42 -1.06 -31.45 27.97
N VAL A 43 -0.41 -30.37 27.58
CA VAL A 43 -0.87 -29.53 26.47
C VAL A 43 -0.72 -30.41 25.24
N MET A 44 -1.83 -30.94 24.74
CA MET A 44 -1.88 -31.36 23.36
C MET A 44 -1.77 -30.07 22.55
N GLU A 45 -0.54 -29.64 22.28
CA GLU A 45 -0.26 -28.69 21.20
C GLU A 45 -0.75 -29.36 19.93
N LEU A 46 -1.99 -29.05 19.55
CA LEU A 46 -2.39 -29.18 18.16
C LEU A 46 -1.35 -28.39 17.35
N PRO A 47 -0.70 -29.00 16.35
CA PRO A 47 0.21 -28.26 15.48
C PRO A 47 -0.62 -27.14 14.85
N ILE A 48 -0.37 -25.91 15.27
CA ILE A 48 -0.81 -24.75 14.50
C ILE A 48 0.14 -24.77 13.32
N GLU A 49 -0.22 -25.51 12.27
CA GLU A 49 0.49 -25.36 11.00
C GLU A 49 0.27 -23.91 10.58
N GLU A 50 1.27 -23.08 10.85
CA GLU A 50 1.37 -21.73 10.33
C GLU A 50 1.47 -21.87 8.82
N SER A 51 0.32 -22.02 8.19
CA SER A 51 0.13 -21.77 6.76
C SER A 51 0.27 -20.25 6.57
N GLY A 52 1.45 -19.72 6.88
CA GLY A 52 1.79 -18.31 7.05
C GLY A 52 1.93 -17.56 5.74
N GLY A 53 1.06 -17.84 4.78
CA GLY A 53 0.90 -16.99 3.61
C GLY A 53 0.05 -15.79 4.01
N SER A 54 0.67 -14.64 4.27
CA SER A 54 -0.10 -13.40 4.42
C SER A 54 -0.80 -13.09 3.10
N VAL A 55 -2.13 -12.94 3.14
CA VAL A 55 -2.91 -12.55 1.96
C VAL A 55 -2.45 -11.15 1.55
N PRO A 56 -1.89 -10.98 0.34
CA PRO A 56 -1.36 -9.69 -0.09
C PRO A 56 -2.49 -8.68 -0.26
N VAL A 57 -2.27 -7.48 0.27
CA VAL A 57 -3.21 -6.36 0.22
C VAL A 57 -2.62 -5.25 -0.64
N PHE A 58 -3.43 -4.72 -1.54
CA PHE A 58 -3.06 -3.64 -2.46
C PHE A 58 -3.97 -2.43 -2.26
N ASP A 59 -3.37 -1.24 -2.23
CA ASP A 59 -4.10 0.01 -2.12
C ASP A 59 -4.61 0.48 -3.49
N CYS A 60 -5.93 0.53 -3.66
CA CYS A 60 -6.57 1.06 -4.85
C CYS A 60 -7.04 2.48 -4.57
N HIS A 61 -6.34 3.48 -5.14
CA HIS A 61 -6.73 4.89 -5.03
C HIS A 61 -7.38 5.33 -6.33
N ILE A 62 -8.60 5.88 -6.26
CA ILE A 62 -9.42 6.20 -7.42
C ILE A 62 -9.74 7.68 -7.40
N LEU A 63 -9.61 8.34 -8.56
CA LEU A 63 -10.14 9.66 -8.82
C LEU A 63 -11.42 9.51 -9.62
N ILE A 64 -12.50 10.11 -9.13
CA ILE A 64 -13.84 10.04 -9.70
C ILE A 64 -14.23 11.43 -10.18
N SER A 65 -14.46 11.56 -11.48
CA SER A 65 -15.03 12.77 -12.07
C SER A 65 -16.55 12.75 -11.87
N GLY A 66 -17.15 13.93 -11.69
CA GLY A 66 -18.60 14.10 -11.65
C GLY A 66 -19.30 13.57 -12.90
N PRO A 67 -20.63 13.42 -12.85
CA PRO A 67 -21.40 12.89 -13.98
C PRO A 67 -21.22 13.74 -15.25
N ASP A 68 -21.03 13.06 -16.38
CA ASP A 68 -20.95 13.65 -17.72
C ASP A 68 -22.35 14.06 -18.26
N ALA A 69 -22.40 14.50 -19.51
CA ALA A 69 -23.66 14.89 -20.18
C ALA A 69 -24.68 13.74 -20.28
N ASP A 70 -24.21 12.49 -20.25
CA ASP A 70 -25.03 11.28 -20.30
C ASP A 70 -25.39 10.76 -18.88
N GLY A 71 -24.95 11.46 -17.84
CA GLY A 71 -25.17 11.12 -16.44
C GLY A 71 -24.25 10.00 -15.92
N ASN A 72 -23.15 9.69 -16.63
CA ASN A 72 -22.18 8.70 -16.18
C ASN A 72 -21.03 9.34 -15.40
N CYS A 73 -20.62 8.72 -14.31
CA CYS A 73 -19.38 9.03 -13.62
C CYS A 73 -18.22 8.27 -14.28
N HIS A 74 -17.07 8.94 -14.36
CA HIS A 74 -15.82 8.35 -14.83
C HIS A 74 -14.86 8.17 -13.65
N GLY A 75 -14.12 7.06 -13.64
CA GLY A 75 -13.13 6.77 -12.60
C GLY A 75 -11.83 6.25 -13.18
N VAL A 76 -10.72 6.73 -12.63
CA VAL A 76 -9.36 6.30 -12.95
C VAL A 76 -8.60 5.93 -11.67
N VAL A 77 -7.89 4.81 -11.68
CA VAL A 77 -7.01 4.43 -10.56
C VAL A 77 -5.74 5.27 -10.63
N SER A 78 -5.50 6.11 -9.62
CA SER A 78 -4.40 7.08 -9.62
C SER A 78 -3.02 6.44 -9.61
N ASN A 79 -2.88 5.27 -8.98
CA ASN A 79 -1.61 4.55 -8.86
C ASN A 79 -1.42 3.49 -9.97
N LEU A 80 -2.44 3.25 -10.80
CA LEU A 80 -2.38 2.34 -11.94
C LEU A 80 -3.34 2.84 -13.06
N PRO A 81 -2.97 3.91 -13.79
CA PRO A 81 -3.89 4.66 -14.67
C PRO A 81 -4.47 3.88 -15.85
N GLU A 82 -3.94 2.69 -16.15
CA GLU A 82 -4.53 1.76 -17.14
C GLU A 82 -5.88 1.20 -16.70
N VAL A 83 -6.19 1.23 -15.40
CA VAL A 83 -7.48 0.81 -14.85
C VAL A 83 -8.42 2.01 -14.82
N THR A 84 -9.41 1.97 -15.72
CA THR A 84 -10.44 3.02 -15.85
C THR A 84 -11.81 2.39 -16.04
N ALA A 85 -12.84 3.07 -15.55
CA ALA A 85 -14.22 2.63 -15.75
C ALA A 85 -15.17 3.82 -15.87
N THR A 86 -16.35 3.53 -16.42
CA THR A 86 -17.48 4.47 -16.49
C THR A 86 -18.76 3.74 -16.05
N ALA A 87 -19.60 4.43 -15.26
CA ALA A 87 -20.87 3.89 -14.79
C ALA A 87 -21.87 5.00 -14.39
N ARG A 88 -23.17 4.67 -14.35
CA ARG A 88 -24.23 5.60 -13.93
C ARG A 88 -24.29 5.88 -12.43
N SER A 89 -23.57 5.08 -11.63
CA SER A 89 -23.50 5.27 -10.18
C SER A 89 -22.08 5.03 -9.69
N GLU A 90 -21.70 5.75 -8.63
CA GLU A 90 -20.41 5.56 -7.98
C GLU A 90 -20.22 4.11 -7.50
N ARG A 91 -21.27 3.49 -6.96
CA ARG A 91 -21.24 2.09 -6.50
C ARG A 91 -20.89 1.12 -7.64
N ASP A 92 -21.52 1.27 -8.81
CA ASP A 92 -21.22 0.41 -9.96
C ASP A 92 -19.83 0.68 -10.53
N LEU A 93 -19.39 1.94 -10.49
CA LEU A 93 -18.04 2.34 -10.88
C LEU A 93 -16.98 1.64 -10.01
N LEU A 94 -17.13 1.72 -8.68
CA LEU A 94 -16.22 1.09 -7.72
C LEU A 94 -16.17 -0.43 -7.89
N ARG A 95 -17.33 -1.07 -8.14
CA ARG A 95 -17.38 -2.52 -8.44
C ARG A 95 -16.53 -2.86 -9.66
N LYS A 96 -16.76 -2.19 -10.79
CA LYS A 96 -16.00 -2.42 -12.04
C LYS A 96 -14.50 -2.18 -11.85
N ILE A 97 -14.12 -1.09 -11.18
CA ILE A 97 -12.70 -0.78 -10.93
C ILE A 97 -12.06 -1.88 -10.06
N SER A 98 -12.75 -2.35 -9.02
CA SER A 98 -12.22 -3.41 -8.15
C SER A 98 -11.96 -4.71 -8.91
N GLU A 99 -12.86 -5.11 -9.80
CA GLU A 99 -12.73 -6.31 -10.64
C GLU A 99 -11.57 -6.18 -11.63
N GLN A 100 -11.47 -5.03 -12.31
CA GLN A 100 -10.39 -4.76 -13.26
C GLN A 100 -9.02 -4.66 -12.58
N PHE A 101 -8.94 -3.96 -11.45
CA PHE A 101 -7.70 -3.80 -10.69
C PHE A 101 -7.15 -5.15 -10.20
N LYS A 102 -8.03 -6.01 -9.66
CA LYS A 102 -7.64 -7.38 -9.29
C LYS A 102 -7.12 -8.16 -10.49
N SER A 103 -7.85 -8.10 -11.60
CA SER A 103 -7.48 -8.80 -12.84
C SER A 103 -6.10 -8.36 -13.34
N ARG A 104 -5.82 -7.05 -13.35
CA ARG A 104 -4.51 -6.53 -13.74
C ARG A 104 -3.37 -6.96 -12.83
N ILE A 105 -3.56 -6.93 -11.52
CA ILE A 105 -2.51 -7.38 -10.62
C ILE A 105 -2.24 -8.88 -10.79
N ILE A 106 -3.29 -9.69 -10.98
CA ILE A 106 -3.16 -11.12 -11.28
C ILE A 106 -2.36 -11.31 -12.58
N GLU A 107 -2.65 -10.55 -13.64
CA GLU A 107 -1.91 -10.58 -14.89
C GLU A 107 -0.41 -10.27 -14.70
N TYR A 108 -0.07 -9.20 -13.97
CA TYR A 108 1.33 -8.85 -13.69
C TYR A 108 2.07 -9.97 -12.95
N ARG A 109 1.41 -10.58 -11.95
CA ARG A 109 1.97 -11.70 -11.19
C ARG A 109 2.16 -12.94 -12.05
N GLN A 110 1.17 -13.32 -12.84
CA GLN A 110 1.26 -14.47 -13.75
C GLN A 110 2.38 -14.29 -14.79
N GLN A 111 2.62 -13.05 -15.23
CA GLN A 111 3.68 -12.73 -16.18
C GLN A 111 5.05 -12.53 -15.51
N ASN A 112 5.15 -12.65 -14.19
CA ASN A 112 6.35 -12.30 -13.40
C ASN A 112 6.90 -10.90 -13.74
N LYS A 113 5.99 -9.95 -14.00
CA LYS A 113 6.33 -8.55 -14.29
C LYS A 113 6.14 -7.69 -13.04
N PRO A 114 7.01 -6.68 -12.83
CA PRO A 114 6.74 -5.67 -11.83
C PRO A 114 5.48 -4.88 -12.21
N ILE A 115 4.66 -4.57 -11.20
CA ILE A 115 3.48 -3.71 -11.40
C ILE A 115 3.98 -2.27 -11.59
N PRO A 116 3.57 -1.56 -12.65
CA PRO A 116 4.03 -0.21 -12.96
C PRO A 116 3.30 0.81 -12.09
N TRP A 117 3.63 0.84 -10.80
CA TRP A 117 3.02 1.77 -9.86
C TRP A 117 3.37 3.22 -10.20
N GLU A 118 2.33 4.04 -10.31
CA GLU A 118 2.46 5.48 -10.47
C GLU A 118 2.33 6.21 -9.12
N PRO A 119 3.03 7.34 -8.92
CA PRO A 119 2.77 8.22 -7.79
C PRO A 119 1.30 8.64 -7.73
N GLN A 120 0.72 8.62 -6.53
CA GLN A 120 -0.68 8.99 -6.34
C GLN A 120 -0.91 10.45 -6.76
N ARG A 121 -1.79 10.64 -7.74
CA ARG A 121 -2.24 11.94 -8.19
C ARG A 121 -3.23 12.53 -7.17
N LYS A 122 -3.12 13.84 -6.91
CA LYS A 122 -4.12 14.59 -6.14
C LYS A 122 -5.38 14.83 -6.99
N PRO A 123 -6.59 14.81 -6.39
CA PRO A 123 -7.82 15.11 -7.12
C PRO A 123 -7.77 16.54 -7.70
N ALA A 124 -8.21 16.69 -8.94
CA ALA A 124 -8.44 18.00 -9.55
C ALA A 124 -9.75 18.64 -9.04
N THR A 125 -10.00 19.89 -9.42
CA THR A 125 -11.24 20.59 -9.09
C THR A 125 -12.44 19.82 -9.65
N GLY A 126 -13.37 19.42 -8.77
CA GLY A 126 -14.56 18.66 -9.15
C GLY A 126 -14.38 17.14 -9.18
N GLU A 127 -13.16 16.65 -8.93
CA GLU A 127 -12.91 15.23 -8.72
C GLU A 127 -13.02 14.85 -7.24
N GLN A 128 -13.45 13.63 -6.98
CA GLN A 128 -13.44 13.02 -5.66
C GLN A 128 -12.43 11.89 -5.61
N GLN A 129 -11.68 11.81 -4.51
CA GLN A 129 -10.79 10.68 -4.27
C GLN A 129 -11.48 9.62 -3.40
N ARG A 130 -11.40 8.36 -3.83
CA ARG A 130 -11.76 7.18 -3.03
C ARG A 130 -10.56 6.28 -2.85
N TRP A 131 -10.57 5.52 -1.77
CA TRP A 131 -9.57 4.51 -1.49
C TRP A 131 -10.25 3.27 -0.91
N PHE A 132 -9.81 2.10 -1.34
CA PHE A 132 -10.14 0.84 -0.69
C PHE A 132 -9.01 -0.18 -0.82
N PRO A 133 -8.82 -1.05 0.20
CA PRO A 133 -7.89 -2.15 0.13
C PRO A 133 -8.43 -3.27 -0.76
N VAL A 134 -7.54 -3.90 -1.52
CA VAL A 134 -7.84 -5.03 -2.40
C VAL A 134 -7.00 -6.24 -2.00
N HIS A 135 -7.68 -7.30 -1.57
CA HIS A 135 -7.08 -8.59 -1.28
C HIS A 135 -7.03 -9.46 -2.55
N LEU A 136 -5.94 -10.19 -2.73
CA LEU A 136 -5.73 -11.19 -3.79
C LEU A 136 -5.50 -12.59 -3.23
#